data_AF-A0A928W5Q8-F1
#
_entry.id   AF-A0A928W5Q8-F1
#
_cell.length_a   1.000
_cell.length_b   1.000
_cell.length_c   1.000
_cell.angle_alpha   90.00
_cell.angle_beta   90.00
_cell.angle_gamma   90.00
#
_symmetry.space_group_name_H-M   'P 1'
#
loop_
_entity.id
_entity.type
_entity.pdbx_description
1 polymer ?
#
loop_
_entity_poly.entity_id
_entity_poly.type
_entity_poly.pdbx_seq_one_letter_code
_entity_poly.pdbx_strand_id
1 'polypeptide(L)'
;MKTPLSPHEKQQLWHQYQDRKPKRKKLDPHLKRDLKHGWLFPYLTQIENLMWGRWQYWSECQMMPKIAWERWKLEKAMQRGLGGFPHERLHQEAIALIENRKPEAIPEFVIEHTLPDREIPQISWRYNEQAEKMLIDCLDAISTSGGWNSWSSWSYLRYFLHWLLFGLGHPAYKELPEEPQGCEGASMRLYQLFDLSYLLMFPYDYFGRLLPQISGKKAQQATGFFPTPMVVSEFISKILDSNCSRDKLARVYTVNEPAVGTGSMLLTQSNYNLCAIGIDINRDLLECALVQFALYAPWFYCGIWWLGNTDLICGNSLTLENFESINTKFWLPRFADIVKVELKPTDKKAYQDNLKQTLQNSHSKTDVNPIVSKALKNKSSLPEVTQANLFSYLK
;
A
#
# COMPACT_ATOMS: atom_id res chain seq x y z
N MET A 1 -16.73 16.73 -7.82
CA MET A 1 -15.72 16.37 -6.79
C MET A 1 -14.59 17.38 -6.87
N LYS A 2 -13.98 17.78 -5.75
CA LYS A 2 -12.90 18.78 -5.74
C LYS A 2 -11.59 18.11 -6.13
N THR A 3 -10.86 18.71 -7.07
CA THR A 3 -9.47 18.37 -7.39
C THR A 3 -8.59 18.55 -6.15
N PRO A 4 -7.52 17.75 -5.96
CA PRO A 4 -6.55 18.02 -4.90
C PRO A 4 -6.03 19.45 -4.96
N LEU A 5 -5.69 20.01 -3.80
CA LEU A 5 -5.18 21.38 -3.71
C LEU A 5 -3.91 21.56 -4.56
N SER A 6 -3.85 22.67 -5.27
CA SER A 6 -2.63 23.11 -5.94
C SER A 6 -1.50 23.37 -4.93
N PRO A 7 -0.23 23.37 -5.35
CA PRO A 7 0.89 23.70 -4.46
C PRO A 7 0.72 25.04 -3.72
N HIS A 8 0.17 26.04 -4.41
CA HIS A 8 -0.10 27.35 -3.83
C HIS A 8 -1.20 27.29 -2.75
N GLU A 9 -2.31 26.59 -3.02
CA GLU A 9 -3.38 26.42 -2.03
C GLU A 9 -2.92 25.63 -0.80
N LYS A 10 -2.08 24.60 -0.98
CA LYS A 10 -1.44 23.86 0.13
C LYS A 10 -0.59 24.79 0.99
N GLN A 11 0.20 25.66 0.37
CA GLN A 11 1.01 26.63 1.08
C GLN A 11 0.14 27.65 1.84
N GLN A 12 -0.93 28.15 1.23
CA GLN A 12 -1.86 29.06 1.92
C GLN A 12 -2.55 28.38 3.11
N LEU A 13 -3.01 27.13 2.92
CA LEU A 13 -3.62 26.34 3.99
C LEU A 13 -2.63 26.11 5.14
N TRP A 14 -1.35 25.87 4.83
CA TRP A 14 -0.30 25.74 5.83
C TRP A 14 -0.14 27.02 6.66
N HIS A 15 -0.04 28.18 6.01
CA HIS A 15 0.06 29.46 6.72
C HIS A 15 -1.14 29.68 7.64
N GLN A 16 -2.36 29.45 7.14
CA GLN A 16 -3.58 29.55 7.95
C GLN A 16 -3.58 28.58 9.14
N TYR A 17 -3.09 27.37 8.94
CA TYR A 17 -2.99 26.38 10.01
C TYR A 17 -1.96 26.80 11.07
N GLN A 18 -0.80 27.34 10.66
CA GLN A 18 0.22 27.86 11.59
C GLN A 18 -0.33 29.01 12.45
N ASP A 19 -1.06 29.94 11.84
CA ASP A 19 -1.64 31.09 12.54
C ASP A 19 -2.68 30.70 13.59
N ARG A 20 -3.40 29.60 13.33
CA ARG A 20 -4.45 29.08 14.22
C ARG A 20 -3.95 28.10 15.28
N LYS A 21 -2.67 27.68 15.22
CA LYS A 21 -2.16 26.66 16.13
C LYS A 21 -2.06 27.20 17.56
N PRO A 22 -2.72 26.58 18.55
CA PRO A 22 -2.61 27.01 19.94
C PRO A 22 -1.17 26.84 20.46
N LYS A 23 -0.68 27.85 21.20
CA LYS A 23 0.74 27.98 21.59
C LYS A 23 1.25 26.92 22.58
N ARG A 24 0.37 26.10 23.17
CA ARG A 24 0.67 24.84 23.90
C ARG A 24 -0.66 24.20 24.31
N LYS A 25 -0.92 22.95 23.89
CA LYS A 25 -2.04 22.19 24.43
C LYS A 25 -1.59 21.55 25.74
N LYS A 26 -2.16 22.00 26.86
CA LYS A 26 -2.08 21.23 28.11
C LYS A 26 -2.90 19.96 27.90
N LEU A 27 -2.29 18.79 28.11
CA LEU A 27 -3.00 17.52 28.02
C LEU A 27 -4.08 17.46 29.09
N ASP A 28 -5.27 17.00 28.71
CA ASP A 28 -6.35 16.69 29.63
C ASP A 28 -6.13 15.28 30.20
N PRO A 29 -5.81 15.16 31.51
CA PRO A 29 -5.58 13.86 32.15
C PRO A 29 -6.87 13.06 32.37
N HIS A 30 -8.04 13.69 32.22
CA HIS A 30 -9.34 13.06 32.41
C HIS A 30 -10.03 12.69 31.10
N LEU A 31 -9.41 12.98 29.96
CA LEU A 31 -9.94 12.59 28.66
C LEU A 31 -10.04 11.07 28.58
N LYS A 32 -11.26 10.58 28.36
CA LYS A 32 -11.54 9.18 28.06
C LYS A 32 -12.28 9.09 26.74
N ARG A 33 -11.69 8.38 25.78
CA ARG A 33 -12.28 8.09 24.47
C ARG A 33 -12.24 6.59 24.23
N ASP A 34 -13.36 6.06 23.80
CA ASP A 34 -13.48 4.68 23.31
C ASP A 34 -13.08 4.68 21.82
N LEU A 35 -11.78 4.50 21.56
CA LEU A 35 -11.25 4.47 20.21
C LEU A 35 -11.63 3.13 19.56
N LYS A 36 -12.41 3.19 18.48
CA LYS A 36 -12.76 2.02 17.67
C LYS A 36 -11.66 1.71 16.66
N HIS A 37 -11.58 0.45 16.22
CA HIS A 37 -10.74 0.08 15.09
C HIS A 37 -11.06 1.00 13.90
N GLY A 38 -10.04 1.47 13.17
CA GLY A 38 -10.26 2.37 12.03
C GLY A 38 -10.65 3.82 12.39
N TRP A 39 -10.62 4.23 13.66
CA TRP A 39 -11.08 5.59 14.05
C TRP A 39 -10.34 6.75 13.35
N LEU A 40 -9.08 6.55 12.95
CA LEU A 40 -8.24 7.55 12.30
C LEU A 40 -8.50 7.61 10.78
N PHE A 41 -8.98 6.51 10.19
CA PHE A 41 -9.14 6.35 8.75
C PHE A 41 -10.07 7.39 8.08
N PRO A 42 -11.21 7.80 8.68
CA PRO A 42 -12.03 8.88 8.13
C PRO A 42 -11.30 10.23 8.05
N TYR A 43 -10.38 10.50 8.98
CA TYR A 43 -9.58 11.74 8.97
C TYR A 43 -8.47 11.65 7.93
N LEU A 44 -7.81 10.49 7.84
CA LEU A 44 -6.82 10.21 6.80
C LEU A 44 -7.39 10.47 5.41
N THR A 45 -8.49 9.81 5.06
CA THR A 45 -9.07 9.90 3.73
C THR A 45 -9.56 11.31 3.40
N GLN A 46 -10.12 12.04 4.36
CA GLN A 46 -10.55 13.43 4.14
C GLN A 46 -9.37 14.36 3.86
N ILE A 47 -8.31 14.29 4.68
CA ILE A 47 -7.14 15.15 4.52
C ILE A 47 -6.35 14.72 3.27
N GLU A 48 -6.12 13.43 3.07
CA GLU A 48 -5.34 12.92 1.94
C GLU A 48 -6.04 13.20 0.61
N ASN A 49 -7.37 13.05 0.51
CA ASN A 49 -8.10 13.40 -0.72
C ASN A 49 -7.99 14.89 -1.05
N LEU A 50 -7.94 15.75 -0.02
CA LEU A 50 -7.72 17.19 -0.20
C LEU A 50 -6.28 17.48 -0.66
N MET A 51 -5.30 16.75 -0.15
CA MET A 51 -3.88 17.00 -0.41
C MET A 51 -3.40 16.35 -1.71
N TRP A 52 -3.58 15.05 -1.89
CA TRP A 52 -2.95 14.28 -2.97
C TRP A 52 -3.92 13.44 -3.78
N GLY A 53 -5.04 12.99 -3.19
CA GLY A 53 -6.08 12.25 -3.92
C GLY A 53 -5.71 10.80 -4.24
N ARG A 54 -4.74 10.21 -3.54
CA ARG A 54 -4.29 8.83 -3.76
C ARG A 54 -5.25 7.79 -3.22
N TRP A 55 -5.92 8.05 -2.10
CA TRP A 55 -6.98 7.15 -1.60
C TRP A 55 -8.19 7.16 -2.52
N GLN A 56 -8.55 8.31 -3.07
CA GLN A 56 -9.56 8.38 -4.12
C GLN A 56 -9.13 7.61 -5.37
N TYR A 57 -7.92 7.84 -5.87
CA TYR A 57 -7.40 7.12 -7.03
C TYR A 57 -7.36 5.60 -6.79
N TRP A 58 -6.89 5.17 -5.62
CA TRP A 58 -6.94 3.78 -5.19
C TRP A 58 -8.36 3.22 -5.20
N SER A 59 -9.33 3.96 -4.65
CA SER A 59 -10.73 3.53 -4.65
C SER A 59 -11.27 3.36 -6.07
N GLU A 60 -10.89 4.21 -7.00
CA GLU A 60 -11.26 4.07 -8.42
C GLU A 60 -10.63 2.80 -9.02
N CYS A 61 -9.35 2.51 -8.72
CA CYS A 61 -8.69 1.28 -9.16
C CYS A 61 -9.32 0.00 -8.59
N GLN A 62 -9.94 0.06 -7.40
CA GLN A 62 -10.63 -1.10 -6.83
C GLN A 62 -11.94 -1.45 -7.57
N MET A 63 -12.48 -0.52 -8.36
CA MET A 63 -13.72 -0.67 -9.10
C MET A 63 -13.47 -1.38 -10.43
N MET A 64 -13.72 -2.69 -10.50
CA MET A 64 -13.69 -3.40 -11.78
C MET A 64 -15.03 -3.22 -12.52
N PRO A 65 -15.02 -2.65 -13.75
CA PRO A 65 -16.24 -2.58 -14.55
C PRO A 65 -16.81 -3.96 -14.80
N LYS A 66 -18.14 -4.08 -14.75
CA LYS A 66 -18.86 -5.35 -14.98
C LYS A 66 -18.40 -6.08 -16.25
N ILE A 67 -18.15 -5.34 -17.33
CA ILE A 67 -17.69 -5.93 -18.60
C ILE A 67 -16.30 -6.57 -18.48
N ALA A 68 -15.38 -5.94 -17.75
CA ALA A 68 -14.05 -6.48 -17.49
C ALA A 68 -14.13 -7.69 -16.56
N TRP A 69 -14.99 -7.62 -15.54
CA TRP A 69 -15.25 -8.71 -14.60
C TRP A 69 -15.81 -9.96 -15.27
N GLU A 70 -16.86 -9.81 -16.10
CA GLU A 70 -17.47 -10.95 -16.80
C GLU A 70 -16.48 -11.60 -17.76
N ARG A 71 -15.70 -10.80 -18.50
CA ARG A 71 -14.69 -11.32 -19.41
C ARG A 71 -13.55 -12.01 -18.67
N TRP A 72 -13.10 -11.47 -17.53
CA TRP A 72 -12.06 -12.10 -16.71
C TRP A 72 -12.53 -13.42 -16.07
N LYS A 73 -13.77 -13.49 -15.58
CA LYS A 73 -14.36 -14.75 -15.08
C LYS A 73 -14.42 -15.83 -16.16
N LEU A 74 -14.83 -15.46 -17.39
CA LEU A 74 -14.86 -16.38 -18.52
C LEU A 74 -13.47 -16.98 -18.77
N GLU A 75 -12.41 -16.16 -18.76
CA GLU A 75 -11.03 -16.65 -18.94
C GLU A 75 -10.53 -17.51 -17.77
N LYS A 76 -10.84 -17.16 -16.51
CA LYS A 76 -10.45 -17.98 -15.34
C LYS A 76 -11.18 -19.32 -15.26
N ALA A 77 -12.45 -19.37 -15.65
CA ALA A 77 -13.21 -20.63 -15.71
C ALA A 77 -12.60 -21.60 -16.74
N MET A 78 -12.03 -21.07 -17.83
CA MET A 78 -11.34 -21.86 -18.86
C MET A 78 -10.00 -22.44 -18.37
N GLN A 79 -9.28 -21.74 -17.49
CA GLN A 79 -7.99 -22.23 -16.95
C GLN A 79 -8.13 -23.40 -15.94
N ARG A 80 -9.28 -23.55 -15.28
CA ARG A 80 -9.52 -24.61 -14.26
C ARG A 80 -9.96 -25.97 -14.85
N GLY A 81 -10.08 -26.09 -16.18
CA GLY A 81 -10.65 -27.25 -16.89
C GLY A 81 -9.68 -28.36 -17.35
N LEU A 82 -8.49 -28.50 -16.78
CA LEU A 82 -7.55 -29.59 -17.11
C LEU A 82 -7.80 -30.84 -16.24
N GLY A 83 -9.00 -31.41 -16.32
CA GLY A 83 -9.38 -32.59 -15.55
C GLY A 83 -10.68 -33.26 -15.98
N GLY A 84 -10.69 -33.92 -17.14
CA GLY A 84 -11.66 -34.98 -17.49
C GLY A 84 -12.84 -34.60 -18.39
N PHE A 85 -12.97 -35.34 -19.50
CA PHE A 85 -14.06 -35.44 -20.50
C PHE A 85 -13.94 -34.66 -21.84
N PRO A 86 -14.33 -35.27 -23.00
CA PRO A 86 -13.72 -34.95 -24.30
C PRO A 86 -14.50 -34.06 -25.28
N HIS A 87 -15.72 -33.56 -25.00
CA HIS A 87 -16.56 -33.00 -26.09
C HIS A 87 -17.04 -31.55 -25.99
N GLU A 88 -16.53 -30.74 -25.05
CA GLU A 88 -16.71 -29.27 -25.03
C GLU A 88 -15.39 -28.52 -25.32
N ARG A 89 -14.58 -29.11 -26.20
CA ARG A 89 -13.16 -28.75 -26.40
C ARG A 89 -12.89 -27.59 -27.37
N LEU A 90 -13.89 -26.83 -27.82
CA LEU A 90 -13.70 -25.83 -28.90
C LEU A 90 -13.92 -24.36 -28.53
N HIS A 91 -14.32 -24.05 -27.28
CA HIS A 91 -14.56 -22.65 -26.87
C HIS A 91 -13.46 -22.05 -25.99
N GLN A 92 -12.58 -22.87 -25.41
CA GLN A 92 -11.79 -22.48 -24.23
C GLN A 92 -10.37 -21.99 -24.55
N GLU A 93 -9.86 -22.36 -25.71
CA GLU A 93 -8.66 -21.77 -26.32
C GLU A 93 -9.00 -20.57 -27.21
N ALA A 94 -10.29 -20.39 -27.51
CA ALA A 94 -10.76 -19.52 -28.56
C ALA A 94 -10.37 -18.06 -28.32
N ILE A 95 -10.58 -17.42 -27.15
CA ILE A 95 -10.33 -15.96 -27.03
C ILE A 95 -8.84 -15.60 -27.11
N ALA A 96 -7.96 -16.31 -26.42
CA ALA A 96 -6.51 -16.05 -26.48
C ALA A 96 -5.92 -16.44 -27.85
N LEU A 97 -6.42 -17.49 -28.52
CA LEU A 97 -6.03 -17.82 -29.91
C LEU A 97 -6.69 -16.91 -30.96
N ILE A 98 -7.92 -16.43 -30.74
CA ILE A 98 -8.63 -15.42 -31.55
C ILE A 98 -7.84 -14.11 -31.48
N GLU A 99 -7.44 -13.71 -30.28
CA GLU A 99 -6.62 -12.51 -30.05
C GLU A 99 -5.13 -12.75 -30.29
N ASN A 100 -4.78 -13.99 -30.67
CA ASN A 100 -3.43 -14.48 -30.93
C ASN A 100 -2.38 -13.97 -29.90
N ARG A 101 -2.75 -14.03 -28.62
CA ARG A 101 -1.91 -13.66 -27.48
C ARG A 101 -1.72 -14.83 -26.54
N LYS A 102 -0.65 -14.81 -25.74
CA LYS A 102 -0.46 -15.77 -24.65
C LYS A 102 -1.48 -15.48 -23.54
N PRO A 103 -1.99 -16.49 -22.81
CA PRO A 103 -2.79 -16.26 -21.61
C PRO A 103 -1.97 -15.47 -20.58
N GLU A 104 -2.40 -14.25 -20.26
CA GLU A 104 -1.76 -13.40 -19.27
C GLU A 104 -2.34 -13.67 -17.88
N ALA A 105 -1.54 -13.49 -16.82
CA ALA A 105 -2.03 -13.59 -15.45
C ALA A 105 -3.15 -12.56 -15.16
N ILE A 106 -3.04 -11.39 -15.80
CA ILE A 106 -4.06 -10.34 -15.87
C ILE A 106 -4.11 -9.86 -17.32
N PRO A 107 -5.22 -10.02 -18.02
CA PRO A 107 -5.32 -9.57 -19.41
C PRO A 107 -5.20 -8.06 -19.54
N GLU A 108 -4.46 -7.59 -20.55
CA GLU A 108 -4.31 -6.17 -20.91
C GLU A 108 -5.66 -5.41 -20.91
N PHE A 109 -6.71 -5.99 -21.48
CA PHE A 109 -8.03 -5.35 -21.53
C PHE A 109 -8.61 -5.05 -20.13
N VAL A 110 -8.30 -5.87 -19.11
CA VAL A 110 -8.78 -5.62 -17.74
C VAL A 110 -8.15 -4.32 -17.24
N ILE A 111 -6.86 -4.14 -17.50
CA ILE A 111 -6.11 -2.95 -17.10
C ILE A 111 -6.63 -1.72 -17.87
N GLU A 112 -6.82 -1.84 -19.18
CA GLU A 112 -7.35 -0.77 -20.03
C GLU A 112 -8.75 -0.31 -19.62
N HIS A 113 -9.63 -1.23 -19.21
CA HIS A 113 -11.00 -0.88 -18.85
C HIS A 113 -11.14 -0.46 -17.38
N THR A 114 -10.24 -0.92 -16.50
CA THR A 114 -10.38 -0.74 -15.05
C THR A 114 -9.57 0.43 -14.51
N LEU A 115 -8.32 0.61 -14.95
CA LEU A 115 -7.51 1.70 -14.39
C LEU A 115 -8.05 3.07 -14.83
N PRO A 116 -7.87 4.14 -14.04
CA PRO A 116 -8.13 5.50 -14.52
C PRO A 116 -7.20 5.88 -15.69
N ASP A 117 -7.70 6.65 -16.66
CA ASP A 117 -6.87 7.13 -17.79
C ASP A 117 -5.84 8.18 -17.36
N ARG A 118 -6.14 8.95 -16.32
CA ARG A 118 -5.22 9.91 -15.71
C ARG A 118 -4.08 9.21 -14.99
N GLU A 119 -2.90 9.85 -14.95
CA GLU A 119 -1.72 9.37 -14.22
C GLU A 119 -2.00 9.16 -12.72
N ILE A 120 -1.13 8.39 -12.06
CA ILE A 120 -1.13 8.25 -10.60
C ILE A 120 -0.91 9.65 -9.98
N PRO A 121 -1.69 10.06 -8.98
CA PRO A 121 -1.47 11.34 -8.32
C PRO A 121 -0.08 11.41 -7.71
N GLN A 122 0.70 12.43 -8.11
CA GLN A 122 2.10 12.57 -7.72
C GLN A 122 2.23 13.16 -6.32
N ILE A 123 3.12 12.58 -5.50
CA ILE A 123 3.58 13.20 -4.26
C ILE A 123 4.92 13.91 -4.51
N SER A 124 5.00 15.14 -4.00
CA SER A 124 6.28 15.82 -3.81
C SER A 124 6.76 15.55 -2.40
N TRP A 125 7.84 14.77 -2.27
CA TRP A 125 8.39 14.41 -0.98
C TRP A 125 9.10 15.61 -0.36
N ARG A 126 8.73 15.98 0.86
CA ARG A 126 9.29 17.15 1.54
C ARG A 126 9.35 16.92 3.03
N TYR A 127 10.57 17.02 3.55
CA TYR A 127 10.82 16.99 4.98
C TYR A 127 10.26 18.24 5.67
N ASN A 128 9.73 18.04 6.88
CA ASN A 128 9.35 19.11 7.78
C ASN A 128 9.74 18.79 9.23
N GLU A 129 10.48 19.71 9.86
CA GLU A 129 10.96 19.55 11.24
C GLU A 129 9.83 19.49 12.26
N GLN A 130 8.73 20.21 12.04
CA GLN A 130 7.61 20.22 12.98
C GLN A 130 6.81 18.91 12.93
N ALA A 131 6.75 18.25 11.77
CA ALA A 131 6.18 16.92 11.62
C ALA A 131 7.04 15.87 12.36
N GLU A 132 8.37 15.90 12.18
CA GLU A 132 9.28 15.03 12.95
C GLU A 132 9.16 15.29 14.45
N LYS A 133 9.14 16.56 14.87
CA LYS A 133 8.96 16.95 16.27
C LYS A 133 7.62 16.44 16.83
N MET A 134 6.53 16.51 16.08
CA MET A 134 5.23 15.98 16.52
C MET A 134 5.30 14.47 16.81
N LEU A 135 6.00 13.71 15.97
CA LEU A 135 6.20 12.28 16.20
C LEU A 135 7.07 12.01 17.44
N ILE A 136 8.14 12.79 17.64
CA ILE A 136 8.97 12.72 18.85
C ILE A 136 8.14 13.03 20.09
N ASP A 137 7.34 14.11 20.06
CA ASP A 137 6.46 14.49 21.17
C ASP A 137 5.42 13.39 21.46
N CYS A 138 4.92 12.68 20.44
CA CYS A 138 4.04 11.53 20.62
C CYS A 138 4.77 10.37 21.32
N LEU A 139 5.99 10.04 20.88
CA LEU A 139 6.78 8.96 21.45
C LEU A 139 7.17 9.26 22.91
N ASP A 140 7.58 10.49 23.20
CA ASP A 140 7.87 10.97 24.56
C ASP A 140 6.64 10.93 25.46
N ALA A 141 5.46 11.16 24.89
CA ALA A 141 4.22 11.10 25.65
C ALA A 141 3.73 9.69 25.94
N ILE A 142 4.37 8.63 25.43
CA ILE A 142 4.00 7.26 25.81
C ILE A 142 4.45 7.00 27.24
N SER A 143 5.71 7.28 27.57
CA SER A 143 6.23 7.11 28.92
C SER A 143 5.66 8.15 29.89
N THR A 144 5.47 7.75 31.14
CA THR A 144 5.08 8.65 32.24
C THR A 144 6.29 9.32 32.90
N SER A 145 7.49 8.77 32.68
CA SER A 145 8.77 9.31 33.15
C SER A 145 9.89 8.97 32.17
N GLY A 146 10.94 9.80 32.12
CA GLY A 146 12.03 9.66 31.15
C GLY A 146 11.64 10.02 29.72
N GLY A 147 12.59 9.87 28.79
CA GLY A 147 12.37 10.10 27.36
C GLY A 147 12.13 8.80 26.60
N TRP A 148 11.58 8.93 25.39
CA TRP A 148 11.30 7.80 24.50
C TRP A 148 12.55 7.02 24.09
N ASN A 149 13.70 7.68 24.04
CA ASN A 149 15.01 7.12 23.66
C ASN A 149 15.72 6.37 24.82
N SER A 150 14.95 5.81 25.74
CA SER A 150 15.44 5.05 26.90
C SER A 150 15.53 3.54 26.61
N TRP A 151 15.80 2.71 27.62
CA TRP A 151 15.91 1.24 27.48
C TRP A 151 14.68 0.57 26.83
N SER A 152 13.51 1.23 26.87
CA SER A 152 12.24 0.73 26.32
C SER A 152 11.87 1.31 24.94
N SER A 153 12.81 1.99 24.27
CA SER A 153 12.54 2.71 23.00
C SER A 153 11.81 1.88 21.95
N TRP A 154 12.24 0.63 21.75
CA TRP A 154 11.61 -0.28 20.78
C TRP A 154 10.19 -0.69 21.17
N SER A 155 9.94 -0.88 22.47
CA SER A 155 8.60 -1.17 22.97
C SER A 155 7.66 0.01 22.76
N TYR A 156 8.14 1.24 22.96
CA TYR A 156 7.36 2.46 22.72
C TYR A 156 7.09 2.68 21.24
N LEU A 157 8.09 2.48 20.38
CA LEU A 157 7.89 2.53 18.93
C LEU A 157 6.84 1.50 18.49
N ARG A 158 6.97 0.24 18.91
CA ARG A 158 6.04 -0.82 18.53
C ARG A 158 4.61 -0.51 19.00
N TYR A 159 4.45 -0.07 20.24
CA TYR A 159 3.15 0.39 20.75
C TYR A 159 2.57 1.51 19.88
N PHE A 160 3.38 2.51 19.51
CA PHE A 160 2.96 3.61 18.65
C PHE A 160 2.54 3.15 17.25
N LEU A 161 3.33 2.28 16.61
CA LEU A 161 3.01 1.70 15.29
C LEU A 161 1.72 0.88 15.35
N HIS A 162 1.54 0.06 16.38
CA HIS A 162 0.33 -0.75 16.55
C HIS A 162 -0.90 0.13 16.81
N TRP A 163 -0.73 1.21 17.58
CA TRP A 163 -1.80 2.20 17.84
C TRP A 163 -2.20 2.92 16.55
N LEU A 164 -1.23 3.29 15.70
CA LEU A 164 -1.49 3.85 14.38
C LEU A 164 -2.18 2.84 13.47
N LEU A 165 -1.68 1.60 13.37
CA LEU A 165 -2.25 0.57 12.50
C LEU A 165 -3.67 0.16 12.94
N PHE A 166 -3.95 0.14 14.24
CA PHE A 166 -5.30 0.02 14.80
C PHE A 166 -6.19 1.19 14.36
N GLY A 167 -5.71 2.42 14.54
CA GLY A 167 -6.45 3.63 14.12
C GLY A 167 -6.67 3.71 12.61
N LEU A 168 -5.74 3.20 11.80
CA LEU A 168 -5.81 3.15 10.35
C LEU A 168 -6.71 2.02 9.82
N GLY A 169 -7.17 1.12 10.69
CA GLY A 169 -8.09 0.05 10.32
C GLY A 169 -7.40 -1.19 9.74
N HIS A 170 -6.11 -1.40 10.02
CA HIS A 170 -5.41 -2.56 9.49
C HIS A 170 -5.97 -3.87 10.07
N PRO A 171 -6.28 -4.93 9.27
CA PRO A 171 -7.00 -6.11 9.74
C PRO A 171 -6.24 -6.97 10.76
N ALA A 172 -4.92 -6.82 10.86
CA ALA A 172 -4.10 -7.50 11.84
C ALA A 172 -4.20 -6.90 13.26
N TYR A 173 -4.62 -5.64 13.39
CA TYR A 173 -4.64 -4.90 14.66
C TYR A 173 -6.09 -4.54 15.00
N LYS A 174 -6.91 -5.54 15.32
CA LYS A 174 -8.38 -5.37 15.53
C LYS A 174 -8.73 -4.76 16.88
N GLU A 175 -7.83 -4.87 17.84
CA GLU A 175 -8.00 -4.38 19.21
C GLU A 175 -6.99 -3.27 19.48
N LEU A 176 -7.37 -2.34 20.34
CA LEU A 176 -6.47 -1.29 20.79
C LEU A 176 -5.27 -1.97 21.47
N PRO A 177 -4.02 -1.64 21.11
CA PRO A 177 -2.86 -2.32 21.68
C PRO A 177 -2.80 -2.09 23.20
N GLU A 178 -2.38 -3.12 23.92
CA GLU A 178 -2.13 -3.02 25.35
C GLU A 178 -1.04 -1.99 25.62
N GLU A 179 -1.29 -1.11 26.60
CA GLU A 179 -0.32 -0.09 27.00
C GLU A 179 0.88 -0.75 27.69
N PRO A 180 2.13 -0.34 27.39
CA PRO A 180 3.28 -0.86 28.09
C PRO A 180 3.15 -0.63 29.61
N GLN A 181 3.70 -1.54 30.41
CA GLN A 181 3.65 -1.43 31.87
C GLN A 181 4.15 -0.05 32.36
N GLY A 182 3.37 0.61 33.23
CA GLY A 182 3.70 1.93 33.78
C GLY A 182 3.47 3.10 32.80
N CYS A 183 2.82 2.84 31.66
CA CYS A 183 2.49 3.85 30.66
C CYS A 183 0.98 4.15 30.60
N GLU A 184 0.23 3.92 31.68
CA GLU A 184 -1.22 4.01 31.72
C GLU A 184 -1.73 5.36 31.17
N GLY A 185 -2.69 5.32 30.25
CA GLY A 185 -3.24 6.46 29.53
C GLY A 185 -2.43 6.91 28.30
N ALA A 186 -1.42 6.16 27.87
CA ALA A 186 -0.63 6.46 26.67
C ALA A 186 -1.50 6.69 25.44
N SER A 187 -2.51 5.84 25.22
CA SER A 187 -3.44 5.96 24.08
C SER A 187 -4.14 7.33 24.06
N MET A 188 -4.55 7.84 25.24
CA MET A 188 -5.22 9.14 25.35
C MET A 188 -4.26 10.32 25.21
N ARG A 189 -3.00 10.17 25.61
CA ARG A 189 -1.97 11.19 25.36
C ARG A 189 -1.64 11.26 23.86
N LEU A 190 -1.46 10.11 23.21
CA LEU A 190 -1.28 10.02 21.76
C LEU A 190 -2.46 10.64 21.00
N TYR A 191 -3.71 10.31 21.38
CA TYR A 191 -4.90 10.88 20.75
C TYR A 191 -4.96 12.42 20.80
N GLN A 192 -4.40 13.03 21.85
CA GLN A 192 -4.37 14.49 22.00
C GLN A 192 -3.24 15.17 21.24
N LEU A 193 -2.14 14.46 21.00
CA LEU A 193 -0.90 15.00 20.43
C LEU A 193 -0.74 14.70 18.94
N PHE A 194 -1.13 13.50 18.51
CA PHE A 194 -0.92 13.04 17.15
C PHE A 194 -1.77 13.85 16.18
N ASP A 195 -1.09 14.60 15.31
CA ASP A 195 -1.73 15.39 14.27
C ASP A 195 -1.33 14.86 12.89
N LEU A 196 -2.21 14.03 12.34
CA LEU A 196 -2.09 13.41 11.03
C LEU A 196 -1.83 14.42 9.90
N SER A 197 -2.32 15.65 10.04
CA SER A 197 -2.24 16.68 9.00
C SER A 197 -0.80 17.05 8.66
N TYR A 198 0.12 17.00 9.65
CA TYR A 198 1.55 17.27 9.41
C TYR A 198 2.15 16.28 8.42
N LEU A 199 1.88 14.99 8.63
CA LEU A 199 2.46 13.92 7.83
C LEU A 199 1.93 14.00 6.39
N LEU A 200 0.63 14.25 6.24
CA LEU A 200 0.01 14.35 4.92
C LEU A 200 0.37 15.64 4.17
N MET A 201 0.63 16.75 4.88
CA MET A 201 1.05 18.00 4.24
C MET A 201 2.52 17.96 3.82
N PHE A 202 3.36 17.27 4.59
CA PHE A 202 4.79 17.15 4.37
C PHE A 202 5.18 15.67 4.28
N PRO A 203 4.81 14.97 3.20
CA PRO A 203 5.07 13.55 3.06
C PRO A 203 6.57 13.29 2.99
N TYR A 204 7.05 12.39 3.84
CA TYR A 204 8.46 12.03 3.96
C TYR A 204 8.63 10.68 4.66
N ASP A 205 9.81 10.06 4.53
CA ASP A 205 10.19 8.89 5.34
C ASP A 205 10.61 9.32 6.75
N TYR A 206 9.62 9.59 7.60
CA TYR A 206 9.89 10.04 8.98
C TYR A 206 10.45 8.91 9.85
N PHE A 207 9.97 7.68 9.67
CA PHE A 207 10.49 6.56 10.47
C PHE A 207 11.95 6.24 10.13
N GLY A 208 12.36 6.37 8.86
CA GLY A 208 13.77 6.29 8.47
C GLY A 208 14.67 7.34 9.14
N ARG A 209 14.10 8.49 9.56
CA ARG A 209 14.83 9.50 10.35
C ARG A 209 14.80 9.25 11.86
N LEU A 210 13.70 8.70 12.38
CA LEU A 210 13.52 8.46 13.81
C LEU A 210 14.28 7.21 14.29
N LEU A 211 14.27 6.12 13.52
CA LEU A 211 14.89 4.85 13.91
C LEU A 211 16.39 4.95 14.23
N PRO A 212 17.21 5.73 13.48
CA PRO A 212 18.60 5.98 13.85
C PRO A 212 18.77 6.70 15.20
N GLN A 213 17.74 7.39 15.70
CA GLN A 213 17.80 8.07 17.00
C GLN A 213 17.50 7.12 18.16
N ILE A 214 16.69 6.08 17.90
CA ILE A 214 16.45 4.96 18.83
C ILE A 214 17.68 4.07 18.96
N SER A 215 18.25 3.74 17.81
CA SER A 215 19.37 2.81 17.73
C SER A 215 20.66 3.59 17.87
N GLY A 216 21.39 3.43 18.99
CA GLY A 216 22.75 3.96 19.08
C GLY A 216 23.63 3.46 17.92
N LYS A 217 24.70 4.17 17.55
CA LYS A 217 25.55 3.84 16.38
C LYS A 217 25.99 2.37 16.31
N LYS A 218 26.28 1.75 17.47
CA LYS A 218 26.64 0.33 17.57
C LYS A 218 25.46 -0.62 17.31
N ALA A 219 24.25 -0.23 17.73
CA ALA A 219 23.04 -1.01 17.49
C ALA A 219 22.64 -0.97 16.01
N GLN A 220 22.77 0.18 15.33
CA GLN A 220 22.55 0.28 13.87
C GLN A 220 23.48 -0.64 13.09
N GLN A 221 24.76 -0.68 13.47
CA GLN A 221 25.74 -1.58 12.85
C GLN A 221 25.38 -3.05 13.08
N ALA A 222 24.80 -3.40 14.23
CA ALA A 222 24.39 -4.76 14.55
C ALA A 222 23.07 -5.17 13.88
N THR A 223 22.12 -4.25 13.70
CA THR A 223 20.84 -4.51 13.03
C THR A 223 20.93 -4.44 11.51
N GLY A 224 21.99 -3.84 10.97
CA GLY A 224 22.19 -3.70 9.52
C GLY A 224 21.22 -2.73 8.85
N PHE A 225 20.46 -1.95 9.61
CA PHE A 225 19.51 -0.99 9.07
C PHE A 225 20.19 0.36 8.78
N PHE A 226 20.20 0.74 7.50
CA PHE A 226 20.70 2.03 7.03
C PHE A 226 19.59 2.70 6.21
N PRO A 227 18.97 3.77 6.71
CA PRO A 227 17.87 4.41 5.99
C PRO A 227 18.38 5.05 4.70
N THR A 228 17.83 4.65 3.56
CA THR A 228 18.12 5.31 2.28
C THR A 228 17.53 6.72 2.29
N PRO A 229 18.34 7.79 2.14
CA PRO A 229 17.84 9.16 2.13
C PRO A 229 16.80 9.38 1.04
N MET A 230 15.71 10.07 1.35
CA MET A 230 14.59 10.28 0.42
C MET A 230 15.03 10.85 -0.94
N VAL A 231 15.98 11.80 -0.95
CA VAL A 231 16.52 12.36 -2.19
C VAL A 231 17.19 11.32 -3.10
N VAL A 232 17.84 10.31 -2.50
CA VAL A 232 18.46 9.20 -3.25
C VAL A 232 17.37 8.27 -3.77
N SER A 233 16.37 7.95 -2.94
CA SER A 233 15.21 7.16 -3.36
C SER A 233 14.47 7.81 -4.53
N GLU A 234 14.27 9.13 -4.51
CA GLU A 234 13.66 9.90 -5.59
C GLU A 234 14.49 9.86 -6.88
N PHE A 235 15.82 10.01 -6.75
CA PHE A 235 16.74 9.92 -7.88
C PHE A 235 16.70 8.54 -8.54
N ILE A 236 16.80 7.47 -7.75
CA ILE A 236 16.73 6.08 -8.25
C ILE A 236 15.38 5.82 -8.92
N SER A 237 14.28 6.29 -8.32
CA SER A 237 12.94 6.09 -8.89
C SER A 237 12.78 6.79 -10.24
N LYS A 238 13.31 8.01 -10.37
CA LYS A 238 13.32 8.72 -11.66
C LYS A 238 14.15 8.01 -12.73
N ILE A 239 15.29 7.42 -12.36
CA ILE A 239 16.09 6.61 -13.30
C ILE A 239 15.29 5.39 -13.77
N LEU A 240 14.67 4.68 -12.84
CA LEU A 240 13.90 3.47 -13.15
C LEU A 240 12.66 3.79 -14.01
N ASP A 241 11.99 4.92 -13.75
CA ASP A 241 10.86 5.40 -14.55
C ASP A 241 11.27 5.98 -15.92
N SER A 242 12.46 6.60 -16.04
CA SER A 242 12.87 7.32 -17.25
C SER A 242 12.93 6.48 -18.54
N ASN A 243 12.98 5.16 -18.40
CA ASN A 243 12.99 4.21 -19.52
C ASN A 243 11.66 3.47 -19.74
N CYS A 244 10.61 3.81 -18.97
CA CYS A 244 9.28 3.21 -19.10
C CYS A 244 8.34 4.12 -19.89
N SER A 245 7.45 3.52 -20.70
CA SER A 245 6.33 4.27 -21.25
C SER A 245 5.45 4.75 -20.10
N ARG A 246 4.91 5.97 -20.17
CA ARG A 246 3.90 6.44 -19.19
C ARG A 246 2.49 5.97 -19.52
N ASP A 247 2.40 4.88 -20.27
CA ASP A 247 1.11 4.33 -20.63
C ASP A 247 0.44 3.66 -19.43
N LYS A 248 -0.81 3.24 -19.65
CA LYS A 248 -1.66 2.68 -18.63
C LYS A 248 -1.11 1.37 -18.04
N LEU A 249 -0.35 0.61 -18.83
CA LEU A 249 0.15 -0.73 -18.50
C LEU A 249 1.43 -0.67 -17.70
N ALA A 250 2.31 0.29 -17.97
CA ALA A 250 3.54 0.46 -17.20
C ALA A 250 3.28 0.65 -15.69
N ARG A 251 2.13 1.27 -15.34
CA ARG A 251 1.71 1.49 -13.94
C ARG A 251 1.46 0.21 -13.16
N VAL A 252 1.21 -0.93 -13.81
CA VAL A 252 0.97 -2.22 -13.12
C VAL A 252 2.22 -3.06 -12.98
N TYR A 253 3.36 -2.60 -13.50
CA TYR A 253 4.62 -3.29 -13.29
C TYR A 253 4.98 -3.32 -11.81
N THR A 254 5.42 -4.50 -11.38
CA THR A 254 5.79 -4.77 -10.00
C THR A 254 7.22 -4.33 -9.74
N VAL A 255 7.39 -3.41 -8.80
CA VAL A 255 8.72 -3.07 -8.27
C VAL A 255 9.06 -4.04 -7.14
N ASN A 256 10.29 -4.54 -7.10
CA ASN A 256 10.75 -5.44 -6.05
C ASN A 256 11.85 -4.75 -5.23
N GLU A 257 11.71 -4.78 -3.90
CA GLU A 257 12.71 -4.27 -2.96
C GLU A 257 13.04 -5.35 -1.92
N PRO A 258 14.16 -6.09 -2.08
CA PRO A 258 14.49 -7.25 -1.24
C PRO A 258 14.99 -6.90 0.16
N ALA A 259 15.25 -5.62 0.45
CA ALA A 259 15.62 -5.11 1.77
C ALA A 259 14.91 -3.76 2.00
N VAL A 260 13.59 -3.83 2.15
CA VAL A 260 12.70 -2.66 2.05
C VAL A 260 12.85 -1.67 3.20
N GLY A 261 13.29 -2.12 4.39
CA GLY A 261 13.40 -1.28 5.56
C GLY A 261 12.09 -0.55 5.86
N THR A 262 12.16 0.77 6.03
CA THR A 262 10.98 1.65 6.23
C THR A 262 10.22 1.95 4.93
N GLY A 263 10.68 1.44 3.79
CA GLY A 263 10.01 1.54 2.49
C GLY A 263 10.27 2.81 1.71
N SER A 264 11.31 3.59 2.01
CA SER A 264 11.56 4.89 1.34
C SER A 264 11.65 4.80 -0.19
N MET A 265 12.27 3.75 -0.73
CA MET A 265 12.33 3.51 -2.17
C MET A 265 10.96 3.14 -2.75
N LEU A 266 10.17 2.31 -2.05
CA LEU A 266 8.82 2.00 -2.50
C LEU A 266 7.90 3.23 -2.40
N LEU A 267 8.06 4.09 -1.38
CA LEU A 267 7.35 5.36 -1.30
C LEU A 267 7.57 6.19 -2.56
N THR A 268 8.81 6.41 -2.98
CA THR A 268 9.09 7.20 -4.19
C THR A 268 8.62 6.50 -5.46
N GLN A 269 8.71 5.17 -5.52
CA GLN A 269 8.20 4.37 -6.64
C GLN A 269 6.68 4.34 -6.75
N SER A 270 5.96 4.61 -5.66
CA SER A 270 4.50 4.73 -5.69
C SER A 270 4.03 5.86 -6.61
N ASN A 271 4.88 6.84 -6.94
CA ASN A 271 4.57 7.84 -7.96
C ASN A 271 4.34 7.22 -9.36
N TYR A 272 4.87 6.02 -9.62
CA TYR A 272 4.90 5.41 -10.96
C TYR A 272 4.23 4.04 -11.00
N ASN A 273 4.28 3.28 -9.90
CA ASN A 273 3.82 1.89 -9.84
C ASN A 273 2.70 1.67 -8.82
N LEU A 274 1.73 0.84 -9.21
CA LEU A 274 0.61 0.37 -8.39
C LEU A 274 0.90 -0.98 -7.72
N CYS A 275 1.93 -1.69 -8.17
CA CYS A 275 2.35 -3.00 -7.67
C CYS A 275 3.76 -2.93 -7.07
N ALA A 276 3.95 -3.49 -5.88
CA ALA A 276 5.27 -3.64 -5.30
C ALA A 276 5.38 -4.83 -4.35
N ILE A 277 6.54 -5.47 -4.33
CA ILE A 277 6.91 -6.49 -3.35
C ILE A 277 8.09 -5.96 -2.54
N GLY A 278 7.87 -5.70 -1.25
CA GLY A 278 8.92 -5.34 -0.29
C GLY A 278 9.23 -6.51 0.64
N ILE A 279 10.50 -6.75 0.93
CA ILE A 279 10.93 -7.82 1.84
C ILE A 279 11.87 -7.24 2.89
N ASP A 280 11.64 -7.58 4.15
CA ASP A 280 12.60 -7.31 5.21
C ASP A 280 12.58 -8.44 6.24
N ILE A 281 13.72 -8.68 6.88
CA ILE A 281 13.82 -9.64 7.97
C ILE A 281 13.20 -9.08 9.27
N ASN A 282 13.18 -7.75 9.41
CA ASN A 282 12.71 -7.08 10.61
C ASN A 282 11.25 -6.64 10.47
N ARG A 283 10.39 -7.29 11.26
CA ARG A 283 8.95 -6.99 11.37
C ARG A 283 8.67 -5.53 11.70
N ASP A 284 9.43 -4.90 12.61
CA ASP A 284 9.19 -3.52 13.04
C ASP A 284 9.43 -2.53 11.88
N LEU A 285 10.38 -2.83 10.98
CA LEU A 285 10.62 -2.02 9.78
C LEU A 285 9.48 -2.14 8.78
N LEU A 286 8.94 -3.35 8.60
CA LEU A 286 7.76 -3.58 7.76
C LEU A 286 6.52 -2.87 8.31
N GLU A 287 6.34 -2.83 9.63
CA GLU A 287 5.26 -2.06 10.26
C GLU A 287 5.44 -0.55 10.06
N CYS A 288 6.67 -0.03 10.11
CA CYS A 288 6.96 1.34 9.71
C CYS A 288 6.56 1.58 8.25
N ALA A 289 7.01 0.72 7.32
CA ALA A 289 6.66 0.81 5.91
C ALA A 289 5.14 0.80 5.70
N LEU A 290 4.43 -0.10 6.37
CA LEU A 290 2.98 -0.25 6.28
C LEU A 290 2.23 1.01 6.74
N VAL A 291 2.64 1.63 7.86
CA VAL A 291 2.08 2.93 8.29
C VAL A 291 2.31 3.98 7.20
N GLN A 292 3.51 4.07 6.64
CA GLN A 292 3.82 5.06 5.60
C GLN A 292 3.04 4.81 4.30
N PHE A 293 2.81 3.55 3.94
CA PHE A 293 1.97 3.20 2.81
C PHE A 293 0.52 3.59 3.05
N ALA A 294 -0.02 3.45 4.26
CA ALA A 294 -1.36 3.93 4.56
C ALA A 294 -1.47 5.45 4.34
N LEU A 295 -0.44 6.20 4.70
CA LEU A 295 -0.40 7.65 4.56
C LEU A 295 -0.22 8.10 3.11
N TYR A 296 0.64 7.43 2.34
CA TYR A 296 1.16 7.97 1.10
C TYR A 296 0.99 7.06 -0.12
N ALA A 297 0.84 5.74 0.05
CA ALA A 297 0.76 4.78 -1.05
C ALA A 297 -0.31 3.71 -0.76
N PRO A 298 -1.61 4.06 -0.86
CA PRO A 298 -2.71 3.18 -0.41
C PRO A 298 -2.71 1.81 -1.10
N TRP A 299 -2.29 1.75 -2.37
CA TRP A 299 -2.17 0.51 -3.13
C TRP A 299 -1.05 -0.41 -2.63
N PHE A 300 -0.09 0.07 -1.84
CA PHE A 300 0.90 -0.79 -1.16
C PHE A 300 0.46 -1.21 0.25
N TYR A 301 -0.38 -0.40 0.89
CA TYR A 301 -0.97 -0.70 2.20
C TYR A 301 -2.10 -1.72 2.10
N CYS A 302 -3.03 -1.49 1.17
CA CYS A 302 -4.19 -2.31 0.90
C CYS A 302 -4.21 -2.58 -0.60
N GLY A 303 -3.61 -3.69 -1.03
CA GLY A 303 -3.38 -4.02 -2.44
C GLY A 303 -4.62 -3.88 -3.32
N ILE A 304 -4.43 -3.54 -4.60
CA ILE A 304 -5.51 -3.64 -5.59
C ILE A 304 -5.75 -5.13 -5.83
N TRP A 305 -6.92 -5.62 -5.39
CA TRP A 305 -7.16 -7.06 -5.18
C TRP A 305 -7.02 -7.89 -6.46
N TRP A 306 -7.36 -7.30 -7.61
CA TRP A 306 -7.27 -7.97 -8.91
C TRP A 306 -5.87 -7.88 -9.55
N LEU A 307 -4.99 -7.00 -9.04
CA LEU A 307 -3.60 -6.95 -9.49
C LEU A 307 -2.74 -8.08 -8.88
N GLY A 308 -3.05 -8.52 -7.66
CA GLY A 308 -2.41 -9.69 -7.02
C GLY A 308 -0.89 -9.60 -6.82
N ASN A 309 -0.24 -8.50 -7.19
CA ASN A 309 1.21 -8.37 -7.23
C ASN A 309 1.73 -7.32 -6.23
N THR A 310 1.05 -7.18 -5.09
CA THR A 310 1.48 -6.28 -4.03
C THR A 310 1.61 -7.01 -2.72
N ASP A 311 2.79 -6.96 -2.12
CA ASP A 311 3.00 -7.55 -0.80
C ASP A 311 4.14 -6.92 0.01
N LEU A 312 4.03 -7.06 1.33
CA LEU A 312 5.15 -6.94 2.24
C LEU A 312 5.42 -8.30 2.85
N ILE A 313 6.67 -8.75 2.77
CA ILE A 313 7.06 -10.08 3.21
C ILE A 313 8.07 -9.94 4.35
N CYS A 314 7.72 -10.49 5.51
CA CYS A 314 8.67 -10.72 6.58
C CYS A 314 9.47 -11.97 6.22
N GLY A 315 10.79 -11.87 6.09
CA GLY A 315 11.61 -13.02 5.71
C GLY A 315 13.03 -12.64 5.30
N ASN A 316 13.91 -13.64 5.21
CA ASN A 316 15.29 -13.42 4.81
C ASN A 316 15.43 -13.53 3.28
N SER A 317 15.54 -12.41 2.58
CA SER A 317 15.65 -12.38 1.12
C SER A 317 16.91 -13.08 0.57
N LEU A 318 17.98 -13.18 1.37
CA LEU A 318 19.21 -13.87 0.98
C LEU A 318 19.09 -15.40 1.09
N THR A 319 18.45 -15.91 2.14
CA THR A 319 18.31 -17.37 2.36
C THR A 319 16.99 -17.93 1.82
N LEU A 320 16.02 -17.08 1.49
CA LEU A 320 14.67 -17.44 1.06
C LEU A 320 13.87 -18.23 2.12
N GLU A 321 14.16 -17.97 3.40
CA GLU A 321 13.57 -18.63 4.56
C GLU A 321 12.63 -17.73 5.37
N ASN A 322 11.68 -18.35 6.07
CA ASN A 322 10.73 -17.70 6.99
C ASN A 322 9.85 -16.62 6.35
N PHE A 323 9.45 -16.81 5.09
CA PHE A 323 8.63 -15.86 4.34
C PHE A 323 7.19 -15.89 4.86
N GLU A 324 6.77 -14.79 5.48
CA GLU A 324 5.39 -14.51 5.87
C GLU A 324 4.92 -13.28 5.12
N SER A 325 3.96 -13.48 4.21
CA SER A 325 3.26 -12.38 3.56
C SER A 325 2.34 -11.66 4.54
N ILE A 326 2.38 -10.33 4.54
CA ILE A 326 1.51 -9.47 5.34
C ILE A 326 0.22 -9.16 4.57
N ASN A 327 0.31 -8.64 3.34
CA ASN A 327 -0.88 -8.21 2.62
C ASN A 327 -1.75 -9.40 2.21
N THR A 328 -1.12 -10.49 1.73
CA THR A 328 -1.88 -11.69 1.37
C THR A 328 -2.54 -12.31 2.59
N LYS A 329 -1.86 -12.34 3.74
CA LYS A 329 -2.43 -12.91 4.98
C LYS A 329 -3.63 -12.12 5.49
N PHE A 330 -3.58 -10.79 5.45
CA PHE A 330 -4.56 -9.96 6.15
C PHE A 330 -5.61 -9.31 5.24
N TRP A 331 -5.27 -8.94 4.00
CA TRP A 331 -6.19 -8.28 3.08
C TRP A 331 -6.87 -9.24 2.11
N LEU A 332 -6.19 -10.29 1.64
CA LEU A 332 -6.76 -11.22 0.67
C LEU A 332 -8.09 -11.84 1.13
N PRO A 333 -8.22 -12.35 2.38
CA PRO A 333 -9.49 -12.88 2.86
C PRO A 333 -10.60 -11.82 2.88
N ARG A 334 -10.26 -10.57 3.23
CA ARG A 334 -11.22 -9.46 3.26
C ARG A 334 -11.73 -9.12 1.87
N PHE A 335 -10.85 -9.12 0.87
CA PHE A 335 -11.28 -8.93 -0.51
C PHE A 335 -12.16 -10.09 -0.98
N ALA A 336 -11.82 -11.33 -0.67
CA ALA A 336 -12.61 -12.50 -1.04
C ALA A 336 -14.05 -12.41 -0.51
N ASP A 337 -14.23 -11.94 0.73
CA ASP A 337 -15.56 -11.70 1.32
C ASP A 337 -16.37 -10.65 0.54
N ILE A 338 -15.70 -9.57 0.10
CA ILE A 338 -16.33 -8.44 -0.61
C ILE A 338 -16.71 -8.83 -2.03
N VAL A 339 -15.77 -9.40 -2.79
CA VAL A 339 -16.00 -9.75 -4.20
C VAL A 339 -16.68 -11.11 -4.37
N LYS A 340 -16.87 -11.87 -3.27
CA LYS A 340 -17.46 -13.22 -3.24
C LYS A 340 -16.76 -14.19 -4.20
N VAL A 341 -15.45 -14.08 -4.31
CA VAL A 341 -14.62 -14.91 -5.21
C VAL A 341 -13.47 -15.52 -4.43
N GLU A 342 -13.17 -16.76 -4.78
CA GLU A 342 -12.00 -17.47 -4.25
C GLU A 342 -10.71 -16.83 -4.78
N LEU A 343 -10.06 -16.03 -3.95
CA LEU A 343 -8.75 -15.45 -4.22
C LEU A 343 -7.66 -16.40 -3.72
N LYS A 344 -6.63 -16.63 -4.53
CA LYS A 344 -5.48 -17.45 -4.15
C LYS A 344 -4.32 -16.54 -3.73
N PRO A 345 -3.57 -16.90 -2.67
CA PRO A 345 -2.32 -16.25 -2.34
C PRO A 345 -1.41 -16.10 -3.54
N THR A 346 -0.67 -14.99 -3.62
CA THR A 346 0.47 -14.89 -4.52
C THR A 346 1.49 -15.91 -4.03
N ASP A 347 1.55 -17.03 -4.74
CA ASP A 347 2.21 -18.23 -4.26
C ASP A 347 3.71 -17.97 -4.10
N LYS A 348 4.38 -18.64 -3.14
CA LYS A 348 5.86 -18.58 -2.99
C LYS A 348 6.55 -18.84 -4.34
N LYS A 349 5.92 -19.68 -5.15
CA LYS A 349 6.30 -19.99 -6.53
C LYS A 349 6.16 -18.79 -7.48
N ALA A 350 5.09 -18.00 -7.39
CA ALA A 350 4.92 -16.79 -8.21
C ALA A 350 5.99 -15.72 -7.90
N TYR A 351 6.42 -15.58 -6.64
CA TYR A 351 7.58 -14.73 -6.30
C TYR A 351 8.89 -15.30 -6.85
N GLN A 352 9.14 -16.60 -6.66
CA GLN A 352 10.32 -17.26 -7.23
C GLN A 352 10.36 -17.16 -8.76
N ASP A 353 9.20 -17.28 -9.41
CA ASP A 353 9.05 -17.18 -10.85
C ASP A 353 9.18 -15.73 -11.30
N ASN A 354 8.64 -14.73 -10.59
CA ASN A 354 8.87 -13.30 -10.86
C ASN A 354 10.33 -12.88 -10.66
N LEU A 355 11.01 -13.41 -9.65
CA LEU A 355 12.44 -13.18 -9.43
C LEU A 355 13.26 -13.80 -10.56
N LYS A 356 12.96 -15.06 -10.92
CA LYS A 356 13.58 -15.73 -12.09
C LYS A 356 13.29 -14.99 -13.38
N GLN A 357 12.07 -14.52 -13.58
CA GLN A 357 11.64 -13.81 -14.79
C GLN A 357 12.26 -12.41 -14.87
N THR A 358 12.42 -11.70 -13.75
CA THR A 358 13.17 -10.43 -13.69
C THR A 358 14.64 -10.66 -14.03
N LEU A 359 15.21 -11.81 -13.63
CA LEU A 359 16.56 -12.23 -14.02
C LEU A 359 16.66 -12.72 -15.48
N GLN A 360 15.55 -13.15 -16.10
CA GLN A 360 15.49 -13.76 -17.43
C GLN A 360 14.99 -12.84 -18.56
N ASN A 361 14.23 -11.78 -18.24
CA ASN A 361 13.63 -10.85 -19.22
C ASN A 361 14.64 -9.88 -19.87
N SER A 362 15.93 -10.25 -19.90
CA SER A 362 16.95 -9.57 -20.69
C SER A 362 16.84 -9.85 -22.19
N HIS A 363 16.02 -10.79 -22.72
CA HIS A 363 15.99 -11.09 -24.17
C HIS A 363 14.61 -11.46 -24.81
N SER A 364 14.12 -10.58 -25.71
CA SER A 364 13.48 -10.81 -27.04
C SER A 364 11.95 -11.10 -27.22
N LYS A 365 11.46 -10.84 -28.47
CA LYS A 365 10.12 -10.37 -28.96
C LYS A 365 9.41 -11.31 -29.99
N THR A 366 8.14 -10.96 -30.33
CA THR A 366 7.33 -11.11 -31.61
C THR A 366 6.68 -12.49 -31.96
N ASP A 367 5.54 -12.69 -32.69
CA ASP A 367 4.63 -11.89 -33.58
C ASP A 367 3.25 -12.59 -33.85
N VAL A 368 2.29 -11.94 -34.58
CA VAL A 368 0.84 -12.30 -34.73
C VAL A 368 0.31 -12.55 -36.19
N ASN A 369 -0.78 -13.33 -36.39
CA ASN A 369 -1.48 -13.62 -37.70
C ASN A 369 -3.04 -13.48 -37.63
N PRO A 370 -3.78 -13.15 -38.74
CA PRO A 370 -5.15 -12.61 -38.71
C PRO A 370 -6.24 -13.51 -39.35
N ILE A 371 -7.23 -13.99 -38.57
CA ILE A 371 -8.42 -14.72 -39.10
C ILE A 371 -9.79 -14.29 -38.47
N VAL A 372 -9.82 -13.29 -37.58
CA VAL A 372 -11.02 -13.04 -36.74
C VAL A 372 -12.01 -12.04 -37.31
N SER A 373 -12.79 -12.45 -38.30
CA SER A 373 -13.92 -11.64 -38.80
C SER A 373 -15.28 -12.31 -38.67
N LYS A 374 -15.44 -13.36 -37.85
CA LYS A 374 -16.70 -14.14 -37.87
C LYS A 374 -17.40 -14.46 -36.54
N ALA A 375 -16.86 -14.14 -35.37
CA ALA A 375 -17.39 -14.71 -34.12
C ALA A 375 -18.20 -13.75 -33.20
N LEU A 376 -18.43 -12.50 -33.59
CA LEU A 376 -19.11 -11.51 -32.72
C LEU A 376 -20.62 -11.42 -32.97
N LYS A 377 -21.40 -12.47 -32.62
CA LYS A 377 -22.85 -12.34 -32.38
C LYS A 377 -23.35 -13.38 -31.37
N ASN A 378 -23.41 -13.02 -30.08
CA ASN A 378 -24.63 -13.12 -29.26
C ASN A 378 -24.37 -12.63 -27.83
N LYS A 379 -25.23 -11.72 -27.37
CA LYS A 379 -25.29 -11.19 -26.00
C LYS A 379 -26.46 -11.82 -25.27
N SER A 380 -26.25 -12.22 -24.02
CA SER A 380 -27.32 -12.22 -23.01
C SER A 380 -26.74 -11.99 -21.61
N SER A 381 -27.47 -11.17 -20.87
CA SER A 381 -27.16 -10.41 -19.65
C SER A 381 -27.07 -11.22 -18.34
N LEU A 382 -26.32 -10.70 -17.34
CA LEU A 382 -26.53 -10.72 -15.85
C LEU A 382 -25.29 -10.10 -15.12
N PRO A 383 -25.20 -9.97 -13.77
CA PRO A 383 -25.76 -9.00 -12.82
C PRO A 383 -24.74 -7.91 -12.32
N GLU A 384 -25.23 -6.82 -11.69
CA GLU A 384 -24.41 -5.68 -11.19
C GLU A 384 -23.74 -5.95 -9.82
N VAL A 385 -22.47 -5.58 -9.67
CA VAL A 385 -21.76 -5.49 -8.38
C VAL A 385 -21.99 -4.09 -7.80
N THR A 386 -22.72 -3.98 -6.70
CA THR A 386 -23.06 -2.68 -6.10
C THR A 386 -21.97 -2.14 -5.18
N GLN A 387 -21.61 -0.87 -5.42
CA GLN A 387 -20.53 0.00 -4.88
C GLN A 387 -20.41 0.19 -3.35
N ALA A 388 -21.27 -0.41 -2.52
CA ALA A 388 -21.56 0.17 -1.20
C ALA A 388 -20.62 -0.24 -0.02
N ASN A 389 -19.55 -1.02 -0.23
CA ASN A 389 -18.97 -1.75 0.90
C ASN A 389 -17.44 -1.92 0.89
N LEU A 390 -16.64 -0.96 0.43
CA LEU A 390 -15.17 -1.00 0.64
C LEU A 390 -14.72 -0.11 1.82
N PHE A 391 -15.24 1.12 1.89
CA PHE A 391 -14.90 2.07 2.96
C PHE A 391 -15.58 1.79 4.30
N SER A 392 -16.70 1.08 4.30
CA SER A 392 -17.42 0.66 5.52
C SER A 392 -16.73 -0.47 6.28
N TYR A 393 -15.82 -1.22 5.65
CA TYR A 393 -15.05 -2.29 6.28
C TYR A 393 -13.68 -1.85 6.81
N LEU A 394 -13.21 -0.67 6.38
CA LEU A 394 -12.04 0.00 6.95
C LEU A 394 -12.40 0.84 8.20
N LYS A 395 -13.70 1.00 8.47
CA LYS A 395 -14.28 1.47 9.72
C LYS A 395 -14.74 0.28 10.55
#